data_AF-A0A834IBV7-F1
#
_entry.id   AF-A0A834IBV7-F1
#
_cell.length_a   1.000
_cell.length_b   1.000
_cell.length_c   1.000
_cell.angle_alpha   90.00
_cell.angle_beta   90.00
_cell.angle_gamma   90.00
#
_symmetry.space_group_name_H-M   'P 1'
#
loop_
_entity.id
_entity.type
_entity.pdbx_description
1 polymer ?
#
loop_
_entity_poly.entity_id
_entity_poly.type
_entity_poly.pdbx_seq_one_letter_code
_entity_poly.pdbx_strand_id
1 'polypeptide(L)' 'MNKIVWPLFICNTVAWAATYLCMSNGVKSIGKAVYFTATFPFFILFVLLVRGLTLPGAVKGIVYYIYPQWEQLTNFK' A
#
# COMPACT_ATOMS: atom_id res chain seq x y z
N MET A 1 11.51 -29.49 -1.74
CA MET A 1 11.47 -29.52 -3.22
C MET A 1 10.32 -28.65 -3.69
N ASN A 2 10.63 -27.65 -4.52
CA ASN A 2 9.78 -26.51 -4.86
C ASN A 2 8.40 -26.93 -5.40
N LYS A 3 7.34 -26.73 -4.61
CA LYS A 3 5.96 -26.78 -5.09
C LYS A 3 5.59 -25.41 -5.63
N ILE A 4 5.30 -25.33 -6.92
CA ILE A 4 4.72 -24.13 -7.52
C ILE A 4 3.35 -23.92 -6.89
N VAL A 5 3.16 -22.77 -6.27
CA VAL A 5 1.86 -22.35 -5.75
C VAL A 5 1.07 -21.77 -6.92
N TRP A 6 0.22 -22.60 -7.51
CA TRP A 6 -0.58 -22.25 -8.70
C TRP A 6 -1.33 -20.91 -8.60
N PRO A 7 -1.98 -20.55 -7.47
CA PRO A 7 -2.61 -19.24 -7.32
C PRO A 7 -1.64 -18.05 -7.43
N LEU A 8 -0.45 -18.17 -6.84
CA LEU A 8 0.60 -17.15 -6.91
C LEU A 8 1.15 -17.02 -8.33
N PHE A 9 1.35 -18.16 -9.01
CA PHE A 9 1.82 -18.17 -10.39
C PHE A 9 0.83 -17.46 -11.33
N ILE A 10 -0.47 -17.75 -11.22
CA ILE A 10 -1.51 -17.11 -12.02
C ILE A 10 -1.58 -15.61 -11.73
N CYS A 11 -1.59 -15.22 -10.45
CA CYS A 11 -1.60 -13.81 -10.03
C CYS A 11 -0.39 -13.05 -10.61
N ASN A 12 0.80 -13.65 -10.55
CA ASN A 12 2.01 -13.09 -11.13
C ASN A 12 1.91 -12.92 -12.65
N THR A 13 1.45 -13.94 -13.39
CA THR A 13 1.31 -13.85 -14.85
C THR A 13 0.31 -12.76 -15.24
N VAL A 14 -0.80 -12.61 -14.51
CA VAL A 14 -1.78 -11.53 -14.73
C VAL A 14 -1.17 -10.16 -14.45
N ALA A 15 -0.41 -10.01 -13.36
CA ALA A 15 0.26 -8.76 -13.03
C ALA A 15 1.25 -8.33 -14.13
N TRP A 16 2.06 -9.27 -14.64
CA TRP A 16 2.98 -9.02 -15.74
C TRP A 16 2.29 -8.71 -17.07
N ALA A 17 1.17 -9.37 -17.37
CA ALA A 17 0.37 -9.03 -18.55
C ALA A 17 -0.20 -7.61 -18.44
N ALA A 18 -0.72 -7.23 -17.26
CA ALA A 18 -1.25 -5.89 -17.02
C ALA A 18 -0.16 -4.80 -17.15
N THR A 19 1.02 -5.01 -16.59
CA THR A 19 2.14 -4.05 -16.72
C THR A 19 2.58 -3.88 -18.16
N TYR A 20 2.64 -4.97 -18.92
CA TYR A 20 2.94 -4.94 -20.36
C TYR A 20 1.88 -4.14 -21.14
N LEU A 21 0.58 -4.37 -20.87
CA LEU A 21 -0.51 -3.63 -21.51
C LEU A 21 -0.49 -2.14 -21.17
N CYS A 22 -0.12 -1.77 -19.94
CA CYS A 22 0.05 -0.36 -19.57
C CYS A 22 1.19 0.31 -20.37
N MET A 23 2.25 -0.44 -20.68
CA MET A 23 3.46 0.05 -21.34
C MET A 23 3.43 0.00 -22.87
N SER A 24 2.63 -0.90 -23.47
CA SER A 24 2.62 -1.17 -24.92
C SER A 24 2.29 0.05 -25.79
N ASN A 25 1.48 0.98 -25.28
CA ASN A 25 1.10 2.23 -25.96
C ASN A 25 2.02 3.42 -25.61
N GLY A 26 3.16 3.14 -24.95
CA GLY A 26 4.17 4.12 -24.57
C GLY A 26 3.79 5.02 -23.38
N VAL A 27 4.62 6.03 -23.13
CA VAL A 27 4.54 6.90 -21.93
C VAL A 27 3.23 7.67 -21.79
N LYS A 28 2.50 7.92 -22.88
CA LYS A 28 1.19 8.59 -22.84
C LYS A 28 0.12 7.71 -22.17
N SER A 29 0.17 6.40 -22.40
CA SER A 29 -0.75 5.43 -21.78
C SER A 29 -0.37 5.19 -20.33
N ILE A 30 0.93 5.02 -20.05
CA ILE A 30 1.46 4.86 -18.69
C ILE A 30 1.09 6.07 -17.83
N GLY A 31 1.27 7.29 -18.35
CA GLY A 31 0.92 8.51 -17.62
C GLY A 31 -0.54 8.53 -17.17
N LYS A 32 -1.49 8.16 -18.07
CA LYS A 32 -2.92 8.03 -17.73
C LYS A 32 -3.17 7.02 -16.61
N ALA A 33 -2.51 5.86 -16.66
CA ALA A 33 -2.62 4.85 -15.60
C ALA A 33 -2.04 5.36 -14.26
N VAL A 34 -0.88 6.02 -14.30
CA VAL A 34 -0.21 6.57 -13.11
C VAL A 34 -1.05 7.64 -12.42
N TYR A 35 -1.77 8.50 -13.15
CA TYR A 35 -2.68 9.46 -12.54
C TYR A 35 -3.71 8.77 -11.63
N PHE A 36 -4.20 7.59 -12.01
CA PHE A 36 -5.08 6.80 -11.16
C PHE A 36 -4.32 6.09 -10.03
N THR A 37 -3.28 5.30 -10.35
CA THR A 37 -2.59 4.46 -9.36
C THR A 37 -1.79 5.25 -8.32
N ALA A 38 -1.33 6.46 -8.64
CA ALA A 38 -0.66 7.34 -7.68
C ALA A 38 -1.65 8.07 -6.78
N THR A 39 -2.82 8.46 -7.29
CA THR A 39 -3.82 9.21 -6.52
C THR A 39 -4.69 8.31 -5.64
N PHE A 40 -4.99 7.10 -6.13
CA PHE A 40 -5.89 6.16 -5.47
C PHE A 40 -5.43 5.76 -4.04
N PRO A 41 -4.14 5.50 -3.75
CA PRO A 41 -3.67 5.25 -2.39
C PRO A 41 -3.96 6.41 -1.43
N PHE A 42 -3.80 7.66 -1.86
CA PHE A 42 -4.12 8.82 -1.02
C PHE A 42 -5.61 8.90 -0.71
N PHE A 43 -6.46 8.59 -1.69
CA PHE A 43 -7.90 8.52 -1.46
C PHE A 43 -8.27 7.43 -0.45
N ILE A 44 -7.70 6.23 -0.58
CA ILE A 44 -7.91 5.14 0.39
C ILE A 44 -7.41 5.57 1.78
N LEU A 45 -6.21 6.13 1.87
CA LEU A 45 -5.64 6.60 3.14
C LEU A 45 -6.54 7.63 3.81
N PHE A 46 -7.11 8.55 3.03
CA PHE A 46 -8.06 9.54 3.55
C PHE A 46 -9.33 8.88 4.10
N VAL A 47 -9.94 7.95 3.36
CA VAL A 47 -11.13 7.22 3.84
C VAL A 47 -10.81 6.37 5.07
N LEU A 48 -9.66 5.69 5.08
CA LEU A 48 -9.20 4.90 6.22
C LEU A 48 -8.90 5.78 7.43
N LEU A 49 -8.38 6.99 7.24
CA LEU A 49 -8.17 7.96 8.32
C LEU A 49 -9.51 8.36 8.94
N VAL A 50 -10.48 8.79 8.13
CA VAL A 50 -11.81 9.17 8.62
C VAL A 50 -12.48 8.00 9.34
N ARG A 51 -12.41 6.79 8.78
CA ARG A 51 -12.94 5.59 9.44
C ARG A 51 -12.19 5.28 10.74
N GLY A 52 -10.87 5.35 10.74
CA GLY A 52 -10.04 5.12 11.92
C GLY A 52 -10.35 6.09 13.06
N LEU A 53 -10.57 7.38 12.74
CA LEU A 53 -10.93 8.41 13.73
C LEU A 53 -12.36 8.28 14.26
N THR A 54 -13.29 7.73 13.47
CA THR A 54 -14.69 7.53 13.88
C THR A 54 -14.89 6.27 14.74
N LEU A 55 -13.90 5.38 14.81
CA LEU A 55 -13.96 4.19 15.66
C LEU A 55 -13.72 4.53 17.15
N PRO A 56 -14.46 3.89 18.08
CA PRO A 56 -14.22 4.07 19.50
C PRO A 56 -12.82 3.56 19.87
N GLY A 57 -12.07 4.36 20.63
CA GLY A 57 -10.70 4.00 21.02
C GLY A 57 -9.60 4.52 20.09
N ALA A 58 -9.92 5.25 19.01
CA ALA A 58 -8.94 5.86 18.11
C ALA A 58 -7.85 6.67 18.85
N VAL A 59 -8.25 7.44 19.86
CA VAL A 59 -7.36 8.27 20.68
C VAL A 59 -6.26 7.44 21.37
N LYS A 60 -6.58 6.23 21.85
CA LYS A 60 -5.58 5.36 22.50
C LYS A 60 -4.50 4.93 21.50
N GLY A 61 -4.90 4.60 20.27
CA GLY A 61 -3.96 4.26 19.19
C GLY A 61 -3.09 5.44 18.79
N ILE A 62 -3.67 6.65 18.68
CA ILE A 62 -2.93 7.88 18.36
C ILE A 62 -1.90 8.20 19.45
N VAL A 63 -2.31 8.13 20.73
CA VAL A 63 -1.41 8.38 21.86
C VAL A 63 -0.29 7.35 21.89
N TYR A 64 -0.59 6.06 21.69
CA TYR A 64 0.44 5.02 21.59
C TYR A 64 1.46 5.28 20.48
N TYR A 65 1.01 5.77 19.32
CA TYR A 65 1.88 6.05 18.18
C TYR A 65 2.75 7.29 18.38
N ILE A 66 2.20 8.35 18.98
CA ILE A 66 2.89 9.66 19.12
C ILE A 66 3.73 9.72 20.40
N TYR A 67 3.32 9.04 21.48
CA TYR A 67 3.97 9.17 22.78
C TYR A 67 5.39 8.59 22.74
N PRO A 68 6.43 9.40 22.97
CA PRO A 68 7.81 8.97 22.78
C PRO A 68 8.24 7.95 23.85
N GLN A 69 8.87 6.86 23.40
CA GLN A 69 9.49 5.84 24.25
C GLN A 69 11.01 6.04 24.22
N TRP A 70 11.55 6.84 25.13
CA TRP A 70 12.97 7.23 25.13
C TRP A 70 13.94 6.04 25.29
N GLU A 71 13.50 4.97 25.93
CA GLU A 71 14.23 3.71 26.10
C GLU A 71 14.51 3.01 24.76
N GLN A 72 13.71 3.27 23.72
CA GLN A 72 13.95 2.75 22.37
C GLN A 72 15.05 3.53 21.63
N LEU A 73 15.22 4.81 21.94
CA LEU A 73 16.24 5.66 21.30
C LEU A 73 17.64 5.36 21.83
N THR A 74 17.75 4.87 23.06
CA THR A 74 19.02 4.47 23.69
C THR A 74 19.40 3.01 23.43
N ASN A 75 18.52 2.24 22.77
CA ASN A 75 18.75 0.84 22.44
C ASN A 75 19.63 0.74 21.17
N PHE A 76 20.95 0.71 21.37
CA PHE A 76 21.91 0.38 20.31
C PHE A 76 21.89 -1.14 20.10
N LYS A 77 20.98 -1.63 19.25
CA LYS A 77 21.03 -3.00 18.73
C LYS A 77 21.94 -3.10 17.51
#